data_AF-A0A661UNJ4-F1
#
_entry.id   AF-A0A661UNJ4-F1
#
_cell.length_a   1.000
_cell.length_b   1.000
_cell.length_c   1.000
_cell.angle_alpha   90.00
_cell.angle_beta   90.00
_cell.angle_gamma   90.00
#
_symmetry.space_group_name_H-M   'P 1'
#
loop_
_entity.id
_entity.type
_entity.pdbx_description
1 polymer ?
#
loop_
_entity_poly.entity_id
_entity_poly.type
_entity_poly.pdbx_seq_one_letter_code
_entity_poly.pdbx_strand_id
1 'polypeptide(L)'
;MAENTVVEKKGKFSLIELLMIIMIVGIIFTLIIPLKNDRVTQDKLKEAIKNVQIIARADVQFYKNPDNGYYIFEHDVLKLDKGDGNTGEDLLNVKDDLEKIADVFYFDYAVTDSTVVAITNENFGKPGAVIYYYLPNGPWNVGDDKVSKNLIDPNWLP
;
A
#
# COMPACT_ATOMS: atom_id res chain seq x y z
N MET A 1 -45.00 -51.72 -6.81
CA MET A 1 -45.17 -50.28 -7.08
C MET A 1 -43.81 -49.75 -7.45
N ALA A 2 -43.60 -49.36 -8.71
CA ALA A 2 -42.34 -48.77 -9.17
C ALA A 2 -42.60 -47.28 -9.39
N GLU A 3 -41.96 -46.46 -8.56
CA GLU A 3 -42.04 -45.02 -8.61
C GLU A 3 -41.26 -44.52 -9.83
N ASN A 4 -42.00 -44.01 -10.82
CA ASN A 4 -41.45 -43.43 -12.03
C ASN A 4 -40.86 -42.06 -11.69
N THR A 5 -39.56 -42.03 -11.38
CA THR A 5 -38.82 -40.77 -11.24
C THR A 5 -38.54 -40.22 -12.62
N VAL A 6 -39.41 -39.32 -13.08
CA VAL A 6 -39.23 -38.56 -14.32
C VAL A 6 -38.05 -37.60 -14.11
N VAL A 7 -36.89 -37.94 -14.65
CA VAL A 7 -35.74 -37.03 -14.71
C VAL A 7 -36.04 -35.99 -15.80
N GLU A 8 -36.43 -34.78 -15.40
CA GLU A 8 -36.64 -33.66 -16.31
C GLU A 8 -35.35 -33.36 -17.08
N LYS A 9 -35.44 -33.33 -18.42
CA LYS A 9 -34.31 -32.95 -19.28
C LYS A 9 -33.99 -31.47 -19.06
N LYS A 10 -32.83 -31.21 -18.43
CA LYS A 10 -32.19 -29.89 -18.38
C LYS A 10 -32.17 -29.27 -19.78
N GLY A 11 -32.57 -28.00 -19.88
CA GLY A 11 -32.71 -27.27 -21.14
C GLY A 11 -31.49 -27.40 -22.05
N LYS A 12 -31.72 -27.47 -23.36
CA LYS A 12 -30.67 -27.55 -24.37
C LYS A 12 -29.92 -26.22 -24.40
N PHE A 13 -28.73 -26.19 -23.80
CA PHE A 13 -27.83 -25.03 -23.83
C PHE A 13 -27.52 -24.66 -25.28
N SER A 14 -27.83 -23.43 -25.69
CA SER A 14 -27.57 -22.99 -27.06
C SER A 14 -26.10 -22.55 -27.22
N LEU A 15 -25.53 -22.76 -28.40
CA LEU A 15 -24.15 -22.37 -28.69
C LEU A 15 -23.97 -20.84 -28.58
N ILE A 16 -25.00 -20.06 -28.93
CA ILE A 16 -24.99 -18.60 -28.78
C ILE A 16 -25.08 -18.17 -27.31
N GLU A 17 -25.80 -18.93 -26.48
CA GLU A 17 -25.92 -18.69 -25.05
C GLU A 17 -24.59 -18.93 -24.34
N LEU A 18 -23.87 -19.99 -24.74
CA LEU A 18 -22.51 -20.26 -24.27
C LEU A 18 -21.53 -19.13 -24.67
N LEU A 19 -21.56 -18.67 -25.91
CA LEU A 19 -20.71 -17.57 -26.38
C LEU A 19 -20.99 -16.25 -25.65
N MET A 20 -22.27 -15.90 -25.45
CA MET A 20 -22.64 -14.71 -24.66
C MET A 20 -22.11 -14.80 -23.23
N ILE A 21 -22.26 -15.95 -22.58
CA ILE A 21 -21.77 -16.13 -21.21
C ILE A 21 -20.25 -15.97 -21.16
N ILE A 22 -19.51 -16.60 -22.07
CA ILE A 22 -18.04 -16.47 -22.12
C ILE A 22 -17.62 -15.01 -22.33
N MET A 23 -18.32 -14.29 -23.20
CA MET A 23 -18.02 -12.87 -23.48
C MET A 23 -18.30 -11.98 -22.26
N ILE A 24 -19.45 -12.15 -21.61
CA ILE A 24 -19.83 -11.41 -20.39
C ILE A 24 -18.84 -11.70 -19.27
N VAL A 25 -18.52 -12.98 -19.05
CA VAL A 25 -17.55 -13.41 -18.04
C VAL A 25 -16.19 -12.76 -18.33
N GLY A 26 -15.70 -12.81 -19.57
CA GLY A 26 -14.44 -12.16 -19.97
C GLY A 26 -14.38 -10.68 -19.61
N ILE A 27 -15.42 -9.91 -19.94
CA ILE A 27 -15.48 -8.47 -19.61
C ILE A 27 -15.47 -8.25 -18.09
N ILE A 28 -16.29 -9.00 -17.35
CA ILE A 28 -16.36 -8.92 -15.89
C ILE A 28 -14.96 -9.13 -15.27
N PHE A 29 -14.24 -10.15 -15.72
CA PHE A 29 -12.89 -10.45 -15.23
C PHE A 29 -11.90 -9.30 -15.49
N THR A 30 -11.93 -8.70 -16.70
CA THR A 30 -11.01 -7.61 -17.06
C THR A 30 -11.25 -6.31 -16.28
N LEU A 31 -12.48 -6.07 -15.80
CA LEU A 31 -12.82 -4.84 -15.08
C LEU A 31 -12.74 -5.00 -13.56
N ILE A 32 -13.25 -6.10 -13.00
CA ILE A 32 -13.38 -6.24 -11.54
C ILE A 32 -12.04 -6.50 -10.86
N ILE A 33 -11.16 -7.31 -11.47
CA ILE A 33 -9.86 -7.66 -10.88
C ILE A 33 -8.98 -6.42 -10.65
N PRO A 34 -8.71 -5.55 -11.65
CA PRO A 34 -7.86 -4.38 -11.43
C PRO A 34 -8.47 -3.44 -10.38
N LEU A 35 -9.77 -3.15 -10.47
CA LEU A 35 -10.46 -2.29 -9.51
C LEU A 35 -10.37 -2.79 -8.07
N LYS A 36 -10.47 -4.11 -7.86
CA LYS A 36 -10.32 -4.69 -6.53
C LYS A 36 -8.88 -4.59 -6.03
N ASN A 37 -7.90 -4.81 -6.91
CA ASN A 37 -6.49 -4.68 -6.58
C ASN A 37 -6.14 -3.23 -6.20
N ASP A 38 -6.62 -2.24 -6.96
CA ASP A 38 -6.37 -0.83 -6.70
C ASP A 38 -6.95 -0.40 -5.35
N ARG A 39 -8.17 -0.85 -5.01
CA ARG A 39 -8.76 -0.59 -3.69
C ARG A 39 -7.92 -1.15 -2.56
N VAL A 40 -7.44 -2.39 -2.67
CA VAL A 40 -6.58 -2.98 -1.63
C VAL A 40 -5.27 -2.21 -1.51
N THR A 41 -4.67 -1.80 -2.63
CA THR A 41 -3.46 -0.96 -2.62
C THR A 41 -3.72 0.39 -1.96
N GLN A 42 -4.80 1.08 -2.30
CA GLN A 42 -5.19 2.35 -1.68
C GLN A 42 -5.43 2.20 -0.18
N ASP A 43 -6.05 1.10 0.26
CA ASP A 43 -6.26 0.84 1.68
C ASP A 43 -4.93 0.67 2.42
N LYS A 44 -3.96 -0.04 1.82
CA LYS A 44 -2.59 -0.14 2.37
C LYS A 44 -1.88 1.21 2.38
N LEU A 45 -2.08 2.04 1.35
CA LEU A 45 -1.45 3.36 1.20
C LEU A 45 -1.82 4.34 2.33
N LYS A 46 -2.99 4.15 2.96
CA LYS A 46 -3.41 4.94 4.12
C LYS A 46 -2.42 4.84 5.28
N GLU A 47 -1.78 3.68 5.45
CA GLU A 47 -0.71 3.48 6.43
C GLU A 47 0.44 4.45 6.16
N ALA A 48 0.98 4.43 4.93
CA ALA A 48 2.09 5.28 4.54
C ALA A 48 1.74 6.76 4.68
N ILE A 49 0.56 7.18 4.21
CA ILE A 49 0.13 8.58 4.30
C ILE A 49 0.12 9.06 5.76
N LYS A 50 -0.40 8.24 6.67
CA LYS A 50 -0.48 8.61 8.09
C LYS A 50 0.87 8.59 8.78
N ASN A 51 1.63 7.51 8.61
CA ASN A 51 2.91 7.33 9.27
C ASN A 51 3.95 8.35 8.80
N VAL A 52 4.01 8.63 7.49
CA VAL A 52 4.88 9.68 6.94
C VAL A 52 4.54 11.05 7.54
N GLN A 53 3.26 11.38 7.75
CA GLN A 53 2.88 12.63 8.40
C GLN A 53 3.26 12.67 9.89
N ILE A 54 3.17 11.55 10.61
CA ILE A 54 3.62 11.45 12.01
C ILE A 54 5.12 11.74 12.07
N ILE A 55 5.90 11.03 11.25
CA ILE A 55 7.35 11.18 11.15
C ILE A 55 7.72 12.62 10.77
N ALA A 56 7.09 13.18 9.74
CA ALA A 56 7.35 14.55 9.30
C ALA A 56 7.06 15.60 10.39
N ARG A 57 5.98 15.42 11.16
CA ARG A 57 5.66 16.33 12.27
C ARG A 57 6.68 16.21 13.40
N ALA A 58 7.12 15.01 13.73
CA ALA A 58 8.14 14.78 14.73
C ALA A 58 9.48 15.40 14.31
N ASP A 59 9.86 15.27 13.04
CA ASP A 59 11.09 15.85 12.52
C ASP A 59 11.03 17.39 12.50
N VAL A 60 9.87 17.98 12.19
CA VAL A 60 9.65 19.43 12.36
C VAL A 60 9.74 19.86 13.82
N GLN A 61 9.27 19.04 14.77
CA GLN A 61 9.41 19.33 16.20
C GLN A 61 10.87 19.22 16.64
N PHE A 62 11.59 18.23 16.14
CA PHE A 62 13.01 18.04 16.36
C PHE A 62 13.80 19.27 15.87
N TYR A 63 13.52 19.76 14.65
CA TYR A 63 14.12 20.98 14.11
C TYR A 63 13.84 22.22 14.97
N LYS A 64 12.61 22.36 15.46
CA LYS A 64 12.18 23.52 16.27
C LYS A 64 12.71 23.50 17.70
N ASN A 65 13.25 22.38 18.18
CA ASN A 65 13.86 22.31 19.51
C ASN A 65 15.10 23.25 19.53
N PRO A 66 15.19 24.19 20.50
CA PRO A 66 16.33 25.10 20.63
C PRO A 66 17.71 24.42 20.67
N ASP A 67 17.76 23.16 21.08
CA ASP A 67 19.01 22.40 21.22
C ASP A 67 19.49 21.73 19.92
N ASN A 68 18.63 21.60 18.91
CA ASN A 68 18.93 20.90 17.66
C ASN A 68 19.19 21.88 16.51
N GLY A 69 18.16 22.60 16.04
CA GLY A 69 18.27 23.55 14.92
C GLY A 69 18.50 22.93 13.52
N TYR A 70 18.40 21.61 13.37
CA TYR A 70 18.51 20.86 12.11
C TYR A 70 17.45 19.74 12.06
N TYR A 71 17.08 19.30 10.85
CA TYR A 71 16.27 18.08 10.64
C TYR A 71 17.15 16.85 10.79
N ILE A 72 16.59 15.73 11.25
CA ILE A 72 17.41 14.53 11.45
C ILE A 72 18.04 14.07 10.12
N PHE A 73 19.32 13.74 10.19
CA PHE A 73 20.05 13.17 9.07
C PHE A 73 19.75 11.69 8.92
N GLU A 74 19.68 11.27 7.66
CA GLU A 74 19.62 9.89 7.14
C GLU A 74 19.57 8.78 8.20
N HIS A 75 18.36 8.32 8.54
CA HIS A 75 18.16 7.13 9.38
C HIS A 75 16.91 6.33 8.98
N ASP A 76 16.98 5.02 9.23
CA ASP A 76 15.85 4.10 9.08
C ASP A 76 14.97 4.19 10.34
N VAL A 77 13.77 4.77 10.25
CA VAL A 77 12.81 4.85 11.37
C VAL A 77 12.19 3.49 11.66
N LEU A 78 11.83 2.78 10.60
CA LEU A 78 11.23 1.46 10.69
C LEU A 78 11.56 0.65 9.44
N LYS A 79 12.01 -0.58 9.63
CA LYS A 79 12.36 -1.49 8.54
C LYS A 79 12.02 -2.92 8.91
N LEU A 80 11.32 -3.61 8.02
CA LEU A 80 11.03 -5.02 8.19
C LEU A 80 12.33 -5.84 8.10
N ASP A 81 12.66 -6.56 9.17
CA ASP A 81 13.79 -7.49 9.21
C ASP A 81 13.29 -8.95 9.22
N LYS A 82 13.92 -9.78 8.38
CA LYS A 82 13.55 -11.18 8.18
C LYS A 82 14.10 -12.03 9.32
N GLY A 83 13.45 -11.97 10.47
CA GLY A 83 13.74 -12.86 11.59
C GLY A 83 13.52 -12.24 12.96
N ASP A 84 13.60 -10.91 13.07
CA ASP A 84 13.53 -10.19 14.35
C ASP A 84 12.38 -9.16 14.41
N GLY A 85 11.48 -9.16 13.42
CA GLY A 85 10.35 -8.24 13.34
C GLY A 85 10.71 -6.92 12.66
N ASN A 86 10.40 -5.78 13.29
CA ASN A 86 10.70 -4.46 12.72
C ASN A 86 11.88 -3.81 13.45
N THR A 87 12.95 -3.56 12.69
CA THR A 87 14.14 -2.82 13.12
C THR A 87 13.97 -1.33 12.80
N GLY A 88 14.93 -0.50 13.21
CA GLY A 88 14.90 0.95 13.01
C GLY A 88 15.33 1.71 14.26
N GLU A 89 15.87 2.90 14.04
CA GLU A 89 16.31 3.82 15.07
C GLU A 89 15.16 4.75 15.45
N ASP A 90 14.82 4.80 16.73
CA ASP A 90 13.74 5.67 17.22
C ASP A 90 14.27 7.04 17.64
N LEU A 91 15.06 7.68 16.79
CA LEU A 91 15.67 8.99 17.10
C LEU A 91 14.63 10.10 17.25
N LEU A 92 13.48 9.93 16.61
CA LEU A 92 12.33 10.85 16.68
C LEU A 92 11.33 10.49 17.79
N ASN A 93 11.51 9.37 18.50
CA ASN A 93 10.55 8.83 19.49
C ASN A 93 9.12 8.69 18.92
N VAL A 94 8.99 8.15 17.71
CA VAL A 94 7.73 7.98 16.98
C VAL A 94 7.33 6.53 16.78
N LYS A 95 8.20 5.56 17.10
CA LYS A 95 7.97 4.15 16.77
C LYS A 95 6.66 3.60 17.34
N ASP A 96 6.30 4.04 18.55
CA ASP A 96 5.05 3.65 19.23
C ASP A 96 3.80 4.36 18.69
N ASP A 97 3.98 5.48 17.96
CA ASP A 97 2.89 6.24 17.34
C ASP A 97 2.57 5.77 15.92
N LEU A 98 3.44 4.96 15.30
CA LEU A 98 3.23 4.44 13.94
C LEU A 98 2.06 3.46 13.91
N GLU A 99 1.17 3.65 12.95
CA GLU A 99 0.00 2.78 12.80
C GLU A 99 0.27 1.62 11.86
N LYS A 100 -0.27 0.47 12.24
CA LYS A 100 -0.30 -0.75 11.45
C LYS A 100 -1.68 -0.95 10.85
N ILE A 101 -1.75 -1.53 9.66
CA ILE A 101 -2.99 -2.05 9.10
C ILE A 101 -2.95 -3.57 9.18
N ALA A 102 -4.00 -4.18 9.74
CA ALA A 102 -4.07 -5.62 9.97
C ALA A 102 -2.88 -6.18 10.80
N ASP A 103 -2.42 -5.39 11.78
CA ASP A 103 -1.30 -5.71 12.69
C ASP A 103 0.07 -5.95 12.02
N VAL A 104 0.23 -5.46 10.78
CA VAL A 104 1.49 -5.45 10.06
C VAL A 104 1.80 -4.07 9.53
N PHE A 105 3.09 -3.78 9.29
CA PHE A 105 3.50 -2.63 8.48
C PHE A 105 3.70 -3.08 7.05
N TYR A 106 3.09 -2.35 6.13
CA TYR A 106 3.24 -2.57 4.69
C TYR A 106 4.41 -1.78 4.09
N PHE A 107 4.96 -0.81 4.84
CA PHE A 107 6.05 0.03 4.39
C PHE A 107 7.17 0.07 5.43
N ASP A 108 8.39 0.20 4.92
CA ASP A 108 9.57 0.63 5.65
C ASP A 108 9.69 2.15 5.51
N TYR A 109 10.12 2.83 6.56
CA TYR A 109 10.20 4.28 6.62
C TYR A 109 11.63 4.72 6.93
N ALA A 110 12.13 5.67 6.14
CA ALA A 110 13.41 6.33 6.33
C ALA A 110 13.25 7.84 6.24
N VAL A 111 14.14 8.57 6.91
CA VAL A 111 14.13 10.04 6.92
C VAL A 111 15.48 10.55 6.45
N THR A 112 15.45 11.67 5.75
CA THR A 112 16.61 12.49 5.37
C THR A 112 16.37 13.91 5.87
N ASP A 113 17.36 14.78 5.69
CA ASP A 113 17.26 16.21 6.05
C ASP A 113 16.13 16.98 5.35
N SER A 114 15.55 16.42 4.29
CA SER A 114 14.60 17.09 3.41
C SER A 114 13.42 16.23 3.00
N THR A 115 13.45 14.91 3.24
CA THR A 115 12.39 14.00 2.84
C THR A 115 12.14 12.88 3.83
N VAL A 116 10.88 12.47 3.93
CA VAL A 116 10.49 11.19 4.50
C VAL A 116 10.19 10.24 3.34
N VAL A 117 10.76 9.05 3.39
CA VAL A 117 10.66 8.03 2.35
C VAL A 117 9.90 6.84 2.92
N ALA A 118 8.84 6.41 2.24
CA ALA A 118 8.14 5.16 2.53
C ALA A 118 8.38 4.17 1.39
N ILE A 119 8.85 2.96 1.71
CA ILE A 119 9.21 1.92 0.75
C ILE A 119 8.34 0.70 1.02
N THR A 120 7.62 0.18 0.03
CA THR A 120 6.82 -1.04 0.23
C THR A 120 7.72 -2.22 0.60
N ASN A 121 7.30 -2.98 1.61
CA ASN A 121 8.01 -4.17 2.06
C ASN A 121 7.30 -5.45 1.61
N GLU A 122 7.74 -6.60 2.12
CA GLU A 122 7.20 -7.90 1.72
C GLU A 122 5.72 -8.10 2.11
N ASN A 123 5.27 -7.51 3.23
CA ASN A 123 3.87 -7.58 3.65
C ASN A 123 2.95 -6.86 2.64
N PHE A 124 3.48 -5.89 1.89
CA PHE A 124 2.74 -5.24 0.82
C PHE A 124 2.40 -6.23 -0.31
N GLY A 125 3.24 -7.24 -0.52
CA GLY A 125 3.15 -8.25 -1.59
C GLY A 125 3.92 -7.88 -2.86
N LYS A 126 4.33 -6.61 -3.00
CA LYS A 126 5.23 -6.11 -4.06
C LYS A 126 6.20 -5.11 -3.43
N PRO A 127 7.37 -5.58 -2.95
CA PRO A 127 8.33 -4.70 -2.29
C PRO A 127 9.06 -3.78 -3.28
N GLY A 128 9.55 -2.65 -2.78
CA GLY A 128 10.43 -1.73 -3.49
C GLY A 128 9.75 -0.56 -4.22
N ALA A 129 8.43 -0.39 -4.09
CA ALA A 129 7.77 0.84 -4.53
C ALA A 129 7.98 1.95 -3.50
N VAL A 130 8.26 3.16 -3.97
CA VAL A 130 8.72 4.27 -3.14
C VAL A 130 7.76 5.44 -3.22
N ILE A 131 7.51 6.06 -2.07
CA ILE A 131 6.78 7.32 -1.90
C ILE A 131 7.70 8.29 -1.18
N TYR A 132 7.75 9.51 -1.69
CA TYR A 132 8.47 10.62 -1.10
C TYR A 132 7.48 11.64 -0.55
N TYR A 133 7.77 12.15 0.65
CA TYR A 133 7.18 13.36 1.18
C TYR A 133 8.27 14.37 1.47
N TYR A 134 8.22 15.51 0.79
CA TYR A 134 9.20 16.57 0.98
C TYR A 134 8.86 17.39 2.23
N LEU A 135 9.79 17.50 3.17
CA LEU A 135 9.60 18.24 4.39
C LEU A 135 9.59 19.76 4.11
N PRO A 136 8.89 20.56 4.94
CA PRO A 136 8.00 20.14 6.03
C PRO A 136 6.55 19.87 5.58
N ASN A 137 6.14 20.38 4.43
CA ASN A 137 4.72 20.53 4.05
C ASN A 137 4.34 19.81 2.74
N GLY A 138 5.20 18.94 2.23
CA GLY A 138 5.07 18.32 0.92
C GLY A 138 5.87 19.06 -0.16
N PRO A 139 5.69 18.72 -1.45
CA PRO A 139 4.63 17.84 -1.99
C PRO A 139 4.85 16.35 -1.71
N TRP A 140 3.86 15.53 -2.06
CA TRP A 140 4.03 14.09 -2.20
C TRP A 140 4.55 13.75 -3.60
N ASN A 141 5.35 12.70 -3.71
CA ASN A 141 5.76 12.17 -5.01
C ASN A 141 5.89 10.65 -4.97
N VAL A 142 5.72 10.02 -6.12
CA VAL A 142 5.96 8.58 -6.33
C VAL A 142 7.33 8.40 -6.97
N GLY A 143 8.04 7.33 -6.60
CA GLY A 143 9.31 6.98 -7.22
C GLY A 143 9.23 6.90 -8.74
N ASP A 144 10.30 7.32 -9.41
CA ASP A 144 10.35 7.35 -10.88
C ASP A 144 10.53 5.97 -11.52
N ASP A 145 10.81 4.95 -10.71
CA ASP A 145 11.02 3.59 -11.13
C ASP A 145 9.72 2.90 -11.57
N LYS A 146 9.90 1.80 -12.32
CA LYS A 146 8.80 1.06 -12.92
C LYS A 146 7.92 0.36 -11.89
N VAL A 147 8.43 0.04 -10.70
CA VAL A 147 7.65 -0.65 -9.66
C VAL A 147 6.70 0.36 -9.03
N SER A 148 7.23 1.51 -8.61
CA SER A 148 6.46 2.61 -8.03
C SER A 148 5.33 3.08 -8.93
N LYS A 149 5.64 3.44 -10.19
CA LYS A 149 4.64 3.96 -11.16
C LYS A 149 3.55 2.96 -11.55
N ASN A 150 3.84 1.66 -11.49
CA ASN A 150 2.85 0.63 -11.81
C ASN A 150 1.99 0.23 -10.60
N LEU A 151 2.47 0.50 -9.39
CA LEU A 151 1.83 0.06 -8.16
C LEU A 151 1.02 1.17 -7.50
N ILE A 152 1.51 2.41 -7.58
CA ILE A 152 0.96 3.57 -6.89
C ILE A 152 0.61 4.62 -7.92
N ASP A 153 -0.68 4.94 -8.04
CA ASP A 153 -1.12 6.10 -8.82
C ASP A 153 -0.84 7.38 -8.01
N PRO A 154 -0.10 8.36 -8.56
CA PRO A 154 0.16 9.63 -7.89
C PRO A 154 -1.11 10.37 -7.45
N ASN A 155 -2.25 10.17 -8.14
CA ASN A 155 -3.52 10.81 -7.79
C ASN A 155 -4.15 10.26 -6.49
N TRP A 156 -3.60 9.17 -5.93
CA TRP A 156 -4.03 8.63 -4.63
C TRP A 156 -3.31 9.30 -3.46
N LEU A 157 -2.28 10.11 -3.74
CA LEU A 157 -1.56 10.87 -2.72
C LEU A 157 -2.18 12.26 -2.51
N PRO A 158 -2.07 12.85 -1.30
CA PRO A 158 -2.63 14.16 -0.98
C PRO A 158 -2.02 15.35 -1.72
#